data_AF-A0A9D9L6B7-F1
#
_entry.id   AF-A0A9D9L6B7-F1
#
_cell.length_a   1.000
_cell.length_b   1.000
_cell.length_c   1.000
_cell.angle_alpha   90.00
_cell.angle_beta   90.00
_cell.angle_gamma   90.00
#
_symmetry.space_group_name_H-M   'P 1'
#
loop_
_entity.id
_entity.type
_entity.pdbx_description
1 polymer ?
#
loop_
_entity_poly.entity_id
_entity_poly.type
_entity_poly.pdbx_seq_one_letter_code
_entity_poly.pdbx_strand_id
1 'polypeptide(L)'
;MKAHLNIKKISAWSIEHRTRYPEMCKLAGVNYNTFNSQYYGNNQATLGVVYPLAMLMECDIEELLDVDWGTDHEILDRLEGDE
;
A
#
# COMPACT_ATOMS: atom_id res chain seq x y z
N MET A 1 -15.35 6.23 -13.41
CA MET A 1 -13.95 6.22 -12.91
C MET A 1 -13.97 6.38 -11.40
N LYS A 2 -13.38 5.44 -10.65
CA LYS A 2 -13.28 5.48 -9.18
C LYS A 2 -11.79 5.51 -8.83
N ALA A 3 -11.34 6.53 -8.12
CA ALA A 3 -9.93 6.64 -7.72
C ALA A 3 -9.60 5.61 -6.64
N HIS A 4 -8.50 4.88 -6.80
CA HIS A 4 -8.00 3.91 -5.83
C HIS A 4 -6.74 4.49 -5.17
N LEU A 5 -6.65 4.36 -3.85
CA LEU A 5 -5.47 4.78 -3.09
C LEU A 5 -4.60 3.56 -2.81
N ASN A 6 -3.34 3.61 -3.27
CA ASN A 6 -2.36 2.55 -3.11
C ASN A 6 -1.20 3.03 -2.22
N ILE A 7 -0.63 2.12 -1.45
CA ILE A 7 0.53 2.42 -0.60
C ILE A 7 1.80 2.41 -1.47
N LYS A 8 2.62 3.46 -1.42
CA LYS A 8 3.91 3.56 -2.12
C LYS A 8 5.06 3.93 -1.19
N LYS A 9 6.29 3.90 -1.74
CA LYS A 9 7.54 4.43 -1.16
C LYS A 9 8.08 3.80 0.14
N ILE A 10 7.52 2.70 0.60
CA ILE A 10 7.98 2.01 1.82
C ILE A 10 9.34 1.31 1.63
N SER A 11 9.67 0.91 0.40
CA SER A 11 10.92 0.22 0.10
C SER A 11 12.16 1.06 0.40
N ALA A 12 12.11 2.37 0.14
CA ALA A 12 13.23 3.29 0.41
C ALA A 12 13.53 3.36 1.92
N TRP A 13 12.49 3.60 2.73
CA TRP A 13 12.62 3.61 4.19
C TRP A 13 13.13 2.27 4.73
N SER A 14 12.60 1.15 4.22
CA SER A 14 13.02 -0.21 4.61
C SER A 14 14.50 -0.48 4.32
N ILE A 15 15.01 -0.03 3.18
CA ILE A 15 16.42 -0.15 2.81
C ILE A 15 17.30 0.69 3.73
N GLU A 16 16.94 1.96 3.94
CA GLU A 16 17.68 2.90 4.79
C GLU A 16 17.80 2.39 6.23
N HIS A 17 16.68 1.91 6.79
CA HIS A 17 16.61 1.44 8.17
C HIS A 17 16.96 -0.03 8.33
N ARG A 18 17.35 -0.72 7.25
CA ARG A 18 17.65 -2.17 7.21
C ARG A 18 16.56 -3.02 7.86
N THR A 19 15.32 -2.58 7.78
CA THR A 19 14.18 -3.15 8.50
C THR A 19 13.26 -3.85 7.51
N ARG A 20 12.95 -5.13 7.74
CA ARG A 20 12.06 -5.89 6.85
C ARG A 20 10.59 -5.50 7.06
N TYR A 21 9.75 -5.66 6.05
CA TYR A 21 8.33 -5.29 6.14
C TYR A 21 7.56 -5.92 7.32
N PRO A 22 7.73 -7.21 7.68
CA PRO A 22 7.06 -7.77 8.86
C PRO A 22 7.48 -7.09 10.17
N GLU A 23 8.75 -6.71 10.27
CA GLU A 23 9.29 -6.03 11.44
C GLU A 23 8.83 -4.57 11.51
N MET A 24 8.85 -3.87 10.37
CA MET A 24 8.27 -2.53 10.24
C MET A 24 6.78 -2.52 10.65
N CYS A 25 5.99 -3.48 10.15
CA CYS A 25 4.58 -3.62 10.54
C CYS A 25 4.42 -3.85 12.04
N LYS A 26 5.29 -4.68 12.64
CA LYS A 26 5.30 -4.89 14.09
C LYS A 26 5.61 -3.60 14.86
N LEU A 27 6.59 -2.81 14.40
CA LEU A 27 6.94 -1.51 15.01
C LEU A 27 5.79 -0.50 14.91
N ALA A 28 5.10 -0.48 13.77
CA ALA A 28 3.93 0.39 13.54
C ALA A 28 2.63 -0.13 14.19
N GLY A 29 2.63 -1.33 14.78
CA GLY A 29 1.40 -1.93 15.32
C GLY A 29 0.38 -2.34 14.23
N VAL A 30 0.84 -2.62 13.01
CA VAL A 30 0.03 -2.98 11.86
C VAL A 30 0.09 -4.49 11.60
N ASN A 31 -1.04 -5.08 11.19
CA ASN A 31 -1.05 -6.47 10.74
C ASN A 31 -0.33 -6.61 9.38
N TYR A 32 0.72 -7.43 9.34
CA TYR A 32 1.52 -7.63 8.13
C TYR A 32 0.72 -8.15 6.93
N ASN A 33 -0.24 -9.06 7.13
CA ASN A 33 -1.03 -9.60 6.02
C ASN A 33 -1.94 -8.54 5.42
N THR A 34 -2.54 -7.69 6.26
CA THR A 34 -3.34 -6.55 5.83
C THR A 34 -2.48 -5.55 5.07
N PHE A 35 -1.32 -5.18 5.61
CA PHE A 35 -0.34 -4.33 4.94
C PHE A 35 0.06 -4.90 3.58
N ASN A 36 0.49 -6.17 3.54
CA ASN A 36 0.99 -6.83 2.33
C ASN A 36 -0.08 -6.86 1.23
N SER A 37 -1.33 -7.13 1.61
CA SER A 37 -2.45 -7.10 0.67
C SER A 37 -2.69 -5.70 0.08
N GLN A 38 -2.59 -4.65 0.89
CA GLN A 38 -2.77 -3.26 0.45
C GLN A 38 -1.56 -2.72 -0.35
N TYR A 39 -0.35 -3.12 0.02
CA TYR A 39 0.89 -2.71 -0.65
C TYR A 39 1.00 -3.26 -2.07
N TYR A 40 0.55 -4.50 -2.30
CA TYR A 40 0.53 -5.13 -3.62
C TYR A 40 -0.78 -4.87 -4.40
N GLY A 41 -1.61 -3.92 -3.98
CA GLY A 41 -2.82 -3.51 -4.72
C GLY A 41 -3.97 -4.52 -4.70
N ASN A 42 -3.91 -5.57 -3.88
CA ASN A 42 -5.00 -6.55 -3.76
C ASN A 42 -6.20 -6.00 -2.98
N ASN A 43 -5.98 -5.01 -2.11
CA ASN A 43 -6.99 -4.32 -1.33
C ASN A 43 -6.69 -2.83 -1.30
N GLN A 44 -7.74 -2.01 -1.16
CA GLN A 44 -7.58 -0.56 -1.03
C GLN A 44 -6.80 -0.19 0.25
N ALA A 45 -5.91 0.80 0.16
CA ALA A 45 -5.23 1.34 1.32
C ALA A 45 -6.24 1.88 2.35
N THR A 46 -6.01 1.54 3.62
CA THR A 46 -6.88 1.98 4.73
C THR A 46 -6.11 2.88 5.68
N LEU A 47 -6.79 3.87 6.29
CA LEU A 47 -6.18 4.74 7.30
C LEU A 47 -5.60 3.95 8.49
N GLY A 48 -6.18 2.79 8.83
CA GLY A 48 -5.66 1.91 9.88
C GLY A 48 -4.30 1.27 9.59
N VAL A 49 -3.86 1.26 8.32
CA VAL A 49 -2.52 0.82 7.91
C VAL A 49 -1.62 2.02 7.64
N VAL A 50 -2.15 3.03 6.95
CA VAL A 50 -1.35 4.16 6.46
C VAL A 50 -0.95 5.10 7.59
N TYR A 51 -1.86 5.40 8.53
CA TYR A 51 -1.57 6.33 9.62
C TYR A 51 -0.45 5.84 10.55
N PRO A 52 -0.44 4.58 11.02
CA PRO A 52 0.65 4.11 11.87
C PRO A 52 1.99 4.00 11.13
N LEU A 53 1.98 3.70 9.82
CA LEU A 53 3.20 3.69 9.01
C LEU A 53 3.77 5.11 8.83
N ALA A 54 2.91 6.10 8.57
CA ALA A 54 3.32 7.51 8.48
C ALA A 54 3.94 7.99 9.79
N MET A 55 3.33 7.63 10.93
CA MET A 55 3.89 7.94 12.25
C MET A 55 5.25 7.29 12.49
N LEU A 56 5.42 6.01 12.11
CA LEU A 56 6.71 5.31 12.25
C LEU A 56 7.80 5.93 11.38
N MET A 57 7.44 6.40 10.19
CA MET A 57 8.37 6.96 9.20
C MET A 57 8.59 8.47 9.37
N GLU A 58 7.87 9.11 10.29
CA GLU A 58 7.88 10.56 10.52
C GLU A 58 7.63 11.37 9.23
N CYS A 59 6.66 10.93 8.41
CA CYS A 59 6.30 11.57 7.14
C CYS A 59 4.79 11.86 7.03
N ASP A 60 4.42 12.66 6.03
CA ASP A 60 3.00 12.93 5.75
C ASP A 60 2.33 11.74 5.07
N ILE A 61 1.04 11.53 5.36
CA ILE A 61 0.23 10.44 4.78
C ILE A 61 0.22 10.49 3.25
N GLU A 62 0.20 11.71 2.68
CA GLU A 62 0.22 11.94 1.24
C GLU A 62 1.51 11.43 0.58
N GLU A 63 2.61 11.32 1.33
CA GLU A 63 3.86 10.78 0.82
C GLU A 63 3.84 9.26 0.68
N LEU A 64 3.02 8.58 1.49
CA LEU A 64 2.82 7.12 1.48
C LEU A 64 1.74 6.66 0.53
N LEU A 65 0.91 7.58 0.03
CA LEU A 65 -0.19 7.26 -0.85
C LEU A 65 0.12 7.66 -2.29
N ASP A 66 -0.39 6.87 -3.22
CA ASP A 66 -0.50 7.30 -4.60
C ASP A 66 -1.90 7.00 -5.11
N VAL A 67 -2.38 7.89 -5.97
CA VAL A 67 -3.69 7.79 -6.58
C VAL A 67 -3.55 7.00 -7.86
N ASP A 68 -4.07 5.78 -7.84
CA ASP A 68 -4.22 4.98 -9.03
C ASP A 68 -5.60 5.23 -9.63
N TRP A 69 -5.58 5.82 -10.82
CA TRP A 69 -6.74 6.02 -11.65
C TRP A 69 -6.83 4.81 -12.58
N GLY A 70 -7.14 3.65 -12.00
CA GLY A 70 -7.13 2.37 -12.71
C GLY A 70 -7.65 2.54 -14.14
N THR A 71 -6.81 2.25 -15.13
CA THR A 71 -7.23 2.32 -16.52
C THR A 71 -8.26 1.22 -16.73
N ASP A 72 -9.37 1.55 -17.38
CA ASP A 72 -10.44 0.58 -17.70
C ASP A 72 -9.90 -0.70 -18.40
N HIS A 73 -8.67 -0.68 -18.92
CA HIS A 73 -7.97 -1.86 -19.48
C HIS A 73 -7.78 -3.04 -18.50
N GLU A 74 -7.47 -2.84 -17.21
CA GLU A 74 -7.32 -4.00 -16.29
C GLU A 74 -8.67 -4.63 -15.91
N ILE A 75 -9.75 -3.85 -15.96
CA ILE A 75 -11.12 -4.37 -15.79
C ILE A 75 -11.56 -5.12 -17.05
N LEU A 76 -11.21 -4.61 -18.23
CA LEU A 76 -11.49 -5.26 -19.52
C LEU A 76 -10.70 -6.57 -19.69
N ASP A 77 -9.40 -6.59 -19.39
CA ASP A 77 -8.56 -7.80 -19.45
C ASP A 77 -9.04 -8.90 -18.48
N ARG A 78 -9.64 -8.52 -17.34
CA ARG A 78 -10.25 -9.47 -16.37
C ARG A 78 -11.63 -9.97 -16.78
N LEU A 79 -12.35 -9.25 -17.65
CA LEU A 79 -13.64 -9.67 -18.21
C LEU A 79 -13.47 -10.48 -19.50
N GLU A 80 -12.36 -10.31 -20.22
CA GLU A 80 -12.02 -11.06 -21.44
C GLU A 80 -11.24 -12.37 -21.17
N GLY A 81 -10.83 -12.61 -19.93
CA GLY A 81 -10.07 -13.81 -19.51
C GLY A 81 -10.89 -15.04 -19.08
N ASP A 82 -12.21 -15.02 -19.25
CA ASP A 82 -13.11 -16.17 -19.02
C ASP A 82 -13.41 -16.92 -20.35
N GLU A 83 -12.37 -17.40 -21.03
CA GLU A 83 -12.46 -18.48 -22.05
C GLU A 83 -11.77 -19.77 -21.56
#